data_AF-A0A2A5BRD7-F1
#
_entry.id   AF-A0A2A5BRD7-F1
#
_cell.length_a   1.000
_cell.length_b   1.000
_cell.length_c   1.000
_cell.angle_alpha   90.00
_cell.angle_beta   90.00
_cell.angle_gamma   90.00
#
_symmetry.space_group_name_H-M   'P 1'
#
loop_
_entity.id
_entity.type
_entity.pdbx_description
1 polymer ?
#
loop_
_entity_poly.entity_id
_entity_poly.type
_entity_poly.pdbx_seq_one_letter_code
_entity_poly.pdbx_strand_id
1 'polypeptide(L)'
;MHPFVLFLYLVGCSTLPDTLVDNRYREGYNGIKSSEKVLIVPISMEYRELSEDRERVTQSLKSRFEENGMSVSVLNEEIYWNVWGEVLKEVGGIYSPINGLIDKTKYENALTKFISKTSRSEDFSVVIFPALIIKKAKTSGGSARWDGVKRRVLTKGVLLKGASFSGNVEGLSLQVMVLDSSANWLSTTYGGLVLPYYEKLDNLRVPSKELKQNLFSNDLHINEGVDIALSPLFSPVNFP
;
A
#
# COMPACT_ATOMS: atom_id res chain seq x y z
N MET A 1 36.39 40.51 -31.70
CA MET A 1 36.47 39.82 -30.40
C MET A 1 35.04 39.58 -29.92
N HIS A 2 34.55 38.34 -29.97
CA HIS A 2 33.25 37.95 -29.44
C HIS A 2 33.46 37.09 -28.19
N PRO A 3 32.78 37.36 -27.07
CA PRO A 3 32.72 36.41 -25.98
C PRO A 3 31.55 35.44 -26.17
N PHE A 4 31.91 34.19 -25.91
CA PHE A 4 31.18 32.94 -26.04
C PHE A 4 30.04 32.87 -25.00
N VAL A 5 28.80 32.62 -25.43
CA VAL A 5 27.68 32.31 -24.52
C VAL A 5 27.67 30.79 -24.29
N LEU A 6 28.01 30.38 -23.07
CA LEU A 6 27.99 28.98 -22.63
C LEU A 6 26.57 28.62 -22.17
N PHE A 7 25.79 27.97 -23.03
CA PHE A 7 24.51 27.34 -22.63
C PHE A 7 24.80 25.99 -21.96
N LEU A 8 24.65 25.94 -20.64
CA LEU A 8 24.63 24.70 -19.86
C LEU A 8 23.27 24.01 -20.07
N TYR A 9 23.23 22.98 -20.91
CA TYR A 9 22.12 22.04 -20.96
C TYR A 9 22.15 21.14 -19.72
N LEU A 10 21.28 21.42 -18.77
CA LEU A 10 20.95 20.47 -17.71
C LEU A 10 20.18 19.30 -18.32
N VAL A 11 20.89 18.22 -18.63
CA VAL A 11 20.29 16.93 -18.95
C VAL A 11 19.72 16.37 -17.65
N GLY A 12 18.43 16.64 -17.40
CA GLY A 12 17.68 15.96 -16.37
C GLY A 12 17.52 14.49 -16.76
N CYS A 13 18.33 13.61 -16.18
CA CYS A 13 18.07 12.18 -16.20
C CYS A 13 16.78 11.92 -15.39
N SER A 14 15.62 11.98 -16.04
CA SER A 14 14.41 11.37 -15.51
C SER A 14 14.61 9.85 -15.61
N THR A 15 15.19 9.25 -14.57
CA THR A 15 15.07 7.80 -14.38
C THR A 15 13.59 7.49 -14.19
N LEU A 16 12.95 7.01 -15.25
CA LEU A 16 11.60 6.45 -15.18
C LEU A 16 11.58 5.38 -14.07
N PRO A 17 10.61 5.40 -13.13
CA PRO A 17 10.50 4.34 -12.14
C PRO A 17 10.22 3.01 -12.86
N ASP A 18 11.19 2.10 -12.80
CA ASP A 18 11.23 0.84 -13.59
C ASP A 18 10.27 -0.26 -13.06
N THR A 19 9.24 0.16 -12.33
CA THR A 19 7.97 -0.56 -12.11
C THR A 19 6.88 0.50 -12.02
N LEU A 20 6.03 0.63 -13.05
CA LEU A 20 4.84 1.46 -12.98
C LEU A 20 4.02 1.01 -11.77
N VAL A 21 3.75 1.92 -10.85
CA VAL A 21 2.80 1.67 -9.78
C VAL A 21 1.44 1.47 -10.47
N ASP A 22 0.81 0.32 -10.26
CA ASP A 22 -0.46 -0.10 -10.86
C ASP A 22 -1.66 0.62 -10.22
N ASN A 23 -1.48 1.91 -9.92
CA ASN A 23 -2.51 2.76 -9.36
C ASN A 23 -3.70 2.83 -10.33
N ARG A 24 -4.90 2.77 -9.78
CA ARG A 24 -6.16 2.84 -10.52
C ARG A 24 -7.01 3.95 -9.95
N TYR A 25 -7.71 4.67 -10.82
CA TYR A 25 -8.58 5.78 -10.45
C TYR A 25 -9.90 5.68 -11.20
N ARG A 26 -10.97 6.12 -10.56
CA ARG A 26 -12.26 6.33 -11.21
C ARG A 26 -12.13 7.46 -12.22
N GLU A 27 -12.85 7.35 -13.35
CA GLU A 27 -12.95 8.43 -14.31
C GLU A 27 -13.40 9.74 -13.63
N GLY A 28 -12.70 10.84 -13.92
CA GLY A 28 -12.94 12.14 -13.30
C GLY A 28 -12.42 12.30 -11.86
N TYR A 29 -11.54 11.40 -11.39
CA TYR A 29 -10.90 11.55 -10.09
C TYR A 29 -10.03 12.82 -10.02
N ASN A 30 -10.33 13.69 -9.05
CA ASN A 30 -9.70 15.01 -8.89
C ASN A 30 -8.90 15.15 -7.58
N GLY A 31 -8.58 14.03 -6.94
CA GLY A 31 -7.98 14.01 -5.60
C GLY A 31 -9.01 14.18 -4.47
N ILE A 32 -8.59 13.82 -3.27
CA ILE A 32 -9.29 14.04 -2.01
C ILE A 32 -9.05 15.49 -1.59
N LYS A 33 -10.11 16.23 -1.28
CA LYS A 33 -9.99 17.64 -0.89
C LYS A 33 -9.54 17.78 0.56
N SER A 34 -8.75 18.80 0.86
CA SER A 34 -8.26 19.06 2.21
C SER A 34 -9.36 19.24 3.25
N SER A 35 -10.56 19.71 2.87
CA SER A 35 -11.69 19.88 3.79
C SER A 35 -12.45 18.58 4.12
N GLU A 36 -12.07 17.45 3.52
CA GLU A 36 -12.80 16.19 3.71
C GLU A 36 -12.49 15.55 5.07
N LYS A 37 -13.51 14.88 5.60
CA LYS A 37 -13.39 14.02 6.78
C LYS A 37 -13.10 12.60 6.32
N VAL A 38 -11.99 12.06 6.76
CA VAL A 38 -11.46 10.76 6.33
C VAL A 38 -11.61 9.76 7.45
N LEU A 39 -12.29 8.64 7.17
CA LEU A 39 -12.30 7.48 8.06
C LEU A 39 -11.26 6.47 7.56
N ILE A 40 -10.30 6.09 8.40
CA ILE A 40 -9.36 5.01 8.12
C ILE A 40 -9.81 3.75 8.87
N VAL A 41 -10.08 2.67 8.15
CA VAL A 41 -10.35 1.37 8.79
C VAL A 41 -9.04 0.64 9.12
N PRO A 42 -9.04 -0.33 10.05
CA PRO A 42 -7.85 -1.11 10.37
C PRO A 42 -7.22 -1.74 9.12
N ILE A 43 -5.90 -1.81 9.12
CA ILE A 43 -5.12 -2.42 8.04
C ILE A 43 -5.46 -3.90 7.92
N SER A 44 -6.01 -4.27 6.76
CA SER A 44 -6.24 -5.66 6.40
C SER A 44 -4.95 -6.34 5.93
N MET A 45 -4.87 -7.66 6.07
CA MET A 45 -3.71 -8.44 5.63
C MET A 45 -4.11 -9.86 5.29
N GLU A 46 -3.39 -10.43 4.33
CA GLU A 46 -3.54 -11.83 3.94
C GLU A 46 -2.79 -12.76 4.91
N TYR A 47 -1.62 -12.33 5.40
CA TYR A 47 -0.70 -13.13 6.20
C TYR A 47 -0.58 -12.56 7.63
N ARG A 48 -1.09 -13.29 8.62
CA ARG A 48 -1.13 -12.85 10.03
C ARG A 48 0.25 -12.62 10.62
N GLU A 49 1.26 -13.33 10.16
CA GLU A 49 2.66 -13.19 10.57
C GLU A 49 3.26 -11.83 10.19
N LEU A 50 2.63 -11.07 9.29
CA LEU A 50 3.06 -9.71 8.91
C LEU A 50 2.41 -8.61 9.76
N SER A 51 1.72 -8.97 10.85
CA SER A 51 0.90 -8.05 11.65
C SER A 51 1.67 -7.22 12.68
N GLU A 52 2.89 -7.63 13.05
CA GLU A 52 3.68 -6.95 14.08
C GLU A 52 3.90 -5.48 13.72
N ASP A 53 3.73 -4.58 14.69
CA ASP A 53 3.95 -3.13 14.57
C ASP A 53 3.18 -2.39 13.45
N ARG A 54 2.11 -2.98 12.90
CA ARG A 54 1.27 -2.34 11.86
C ARG A 54 0.68 -1.00 12.30
N GLU A 55 0.53 -0.78 13.60
CA GLU A 55 0.06 0.48 14.16
C GLU A 55 0.93 1.66 13.70
N ARG A 56 2.23 1.46 13.51
CA ARG A 56 3.13 2.48 12.97
C ARG A 56 2.73 2.92 11.56
N VAL A 57 2.26 1.99 10.73
CA VAL A 57 1.75 2.29 9.38
C VAL A 57 0.44 3.06 9.48
N THR A 58 -0.47 2.67 10.38
CA THR A 58 -1.71 3.41 10.64
C THR A 58 -1.44 4.85 11.10
N GLN A 59 -0.50 5.05 12.01
CA GLN A 59 -0.13 6.38 12.51
C GLN A 59 0.51 7.26 11.42
N SER A 60 1.35 6.66 10.56
CA SER A 60 1.93 7.35 9.41
C SER A 60 0.85 7.76 8.40
N LEU A 61 -0.08 6.85 8.06
CA LEU A 61 -1.26 7.15 7.23
C LEU A 61 -2.06 8.33 7.80
N LYS A 62 -2.44 8.26 9.08
CA LYS A 62 -3.19 9.30 9.77
C LYS A 62 -2.47 10.64 9.68
N SER A 63 -1.18 10.67 10.03
CA SER A 63 -0.37 11.88 10.03
C SER A 63 -0.33 12.53 8.64
N ARG A 64 -0.16 11.74 7.57
CA ARG A 64 -0.12 12.30 6.21
C ARG A 64 -1.45 12.87 5.73
N PHE A 65 -2.57 12.27 6.10
CA PHE A 65 -3.87 12.87 5.81
C PHE A 65 -4.07 14.18 6.60
N GLU A 66 -3.69 14.22 7.89
CA GLU A 66 -3.78 15.42 8.72
C GLU A 66 -2.87 16.56 8.23
N GLU A 67 -1.65 16.25 7.81
CA GLU A 67 -0.70 17.20 7.20
C GLU A 67 -1.23 17.80 5.90
N ASN A 68 -2.12 17.10 5.19
CA ASN A 68 -2.81 17.59 4.00
C ASN A 68 -4.16 18.29 4.32
N GLY A 69 -4.40 18.61 5.60
CA GLY A 69 -5.50 19.46 6.07
C GLY A 69 -6.79 18.72 6.41
N MET A 70 -6.84 17.39 6.27
CA MET A 70 -8.04 16.59 6.50
C MET A 70 -8.25 16.29 7.99
N SER A 71 -9.51 16.16 8.37
CA SER A 71 -9.88 15.62 9.68
C SER A 71 -9.93 14.10 9.60
N VAL A 72 -9.15 13.40 10.41
CA VAL A 72 -8.99 11.95 10.31
C VAL A 72 -9.51 11.23 11.55
N SER A 73 -10.43 10.30 11.35
CA SER A 73 -10.84 9.31 12.34
C SER A 73 -10.24 7.95 11.99
N VAL A 74 -9.73 7.22 12.98
CA VAL A 74 -9.30 5.83 12.80
C VAL A 74 -10.31 4.93 13.49
N LEU A 75 -10.92 4.01 12.76
CA LEU A 75 -11.90 3.09 13.30
C LEU A 75 -11.20 2.08 14.23
N ASN A 76 -11.73 1.94 15.44
CA ASN A 76 -11.23 0.96 16.40
C ASN A 76 -11.36 -0.47 15.85
N GLU A 77 -10.35 -1.30 16.10
CA GLU A 77 -10.28 -2.66 15.57
C GLU A 77 -11.40 -3.58 16.06
N GLU A 78 -11.79 -3.51 17.33
CA GLU A 78 -12.89 -4.30 17.88
C GLU A 78 -14.21 -3.91 17.21
N ILE A 79 -14.47 -2.61 17.07
CA ILE A 79 -15.65 -2.09 16.38
C ILE A 79 -15.66 -2.55 14.92
N TYR A 80 -14.54 -2.45 14.22
CA TYR A 80 -14.39 -2.90 12.84
C TYR A 80 -14.76 -4.38 12.69
N TRP A 81 -14.17 -5.27 13.48
CA TRP A 81 -14.41 -6.71 13.37
C TRP A 81 -15.83 -7.10 13.74
N ASN A 82 -16.43 -6.43 14.72
CA ASN A 82 -17.83 -6.64 15.09
C ASN A 82 -18.76 -6.26 13.93
N VAL A 83 -18.63 -5.03 13.40
CA VAL A 83 -19.47 -4.55 12.30
C VAL A 83 -19.25 -5.36 11.03
N TRP A 84 -17.99 -5.65 10.67
CA TRP A 84 -17.69 -6.45 9.48
C TRP A 84 -18.23 -7.88 9.62
N GLY A 85 -18.09 -8.50 10.78
CA GLY A 85 -18.63 -9.84 11.06
C GLY A 85 -20.16 -9.89 10.95
N GLU A 86 -20.88 -8.89 11.44
CA GLU A 86 -22.33 -8.76 11.24
C GLU A 86 -22.69 -8.63 9.76
N VAL A 87 -22.01 -7.75 9.04
CA VAL A 87 -22.23 -7.54 7.60
C VAL A 87 -22.01 -8.82 6.81
N LEU A 88 -20.93 -9.57 7.09
CA LEU A 88 -20.66 -10.84 6.44
C LEU A 88 -21.78 -11.85 6.68
N LYS A 89 -22.37 -11.90 7.88
CA LYS A 89 -23.55 -12.75 8.15
C LYS A 89 -24.77 -12.29 7.36
N GLU A 90 -25.03 -10.98 7.29
CA GLU A 90 -26.16 -10.42 6.54
C GLU A 90 -26.09 -10.69 5.04
N VAL A 91 -24.91 -10.69 4.44
CA VAL A 91 -24.72 -10.98 3.00
C VAL A 91 -24.49 -12.46 2.68
N GLY A 92 -24.47 -13.32 3.70
CA GLY A 92 -24.23 -14.77 3.53
C GLY A 92 -22.80 -15.11 3.10
N GLY A 93 -21.82 -14.34 3.59
CA GLY A 93 -20.40 -14.44 3.23
C GLY A 93 -20.05 -13.81 1.88
N ILE A 94 -18.76 -13.57 1.64
CA ILE A 94 -18.25 -12.93 0.41
C ILE A 94 -17.58 -13.91 -0.57
N TYR A 95 -17.56 -15.21 -0.24
CA TYR A 95 -16.97 -16.24 -1.10
C TYR A 95 -18.05 -17.03 -1.83
N SER A 96 -17.76 -17.37 -3.08
CA SER A 96 -18.58 -18.26 -3.89
C SER A 96 -18.45 -19.70 -3.37
N PRO A 97 -19.58 -20.39 -3.09
CA PRO A 97 -19.54 -21.79 -2.70
C PRO A 97 -19.10 -22.73 -3.85
N ILE A 98 -19.06 -22.23 -5.09
CA ILE A 98 -18.76 -23.04 -6.28
C ILE A 98 -17.26 -23.22 -6.45
N ASN A 99 -16.49 -22.14 -6.31
CA ASN A 99 -15.05 -22.13 -6.61
C ASN A 99 -14.18 -21.57 -5.47
N GLY A 100 -14.80 -21.14 -4.35
CA GLY A 100 -14.09 -20.57 -3.22
C GLY A 100 -13.49 -19.19 -3.48
N LEU A 101 -13.71 -18.60 -4.66
CA LEU A 101 -13.23 -17.25 -4.99
C LEU A 101 -14.17 -16.19 -4.40
N ILE A 102 -13.66 -14.97 -4.24
CA ILE A 102 -14.47 -13.84 -3.80
C ILE A 102 -15.59 -13.59 -4.83
N ASP A 103 -16.83 -13.57 -4.36
CA ASP A 103 -17.99 -13.09 -5.09
C ASP A 103 -17.99 -11.56 -5.03
N LYS A 104 -17.63 -10.94 -6.15
CA LYS A 104 -17.46 -9.49 -6.26
C LYS A 104 -18.74 -8.73 -5.87
N THR A 105 -19.91 -9.22 -6.31
CA THR A 105 -21.20 -8.57 -6.01
C THR A 105 -21.50 -8.62 -4.52
N LYS A 106 -21.24 -9.76 -3.86
CA LYS A 106 -21.41 -9.87 -2.40
C LYS A 106 -20.41 -9.01 -1.65
N TYR A 107 -19.17 -8.92 -2.13
CA TYR A 107 -18.14 -8.06 -1.53
C TYR A 107 -18.50 -6.58 -1.62
N GLU A 108 -18.96 -6.10 -2.79
CA GLU A 108 -19.45 -4.72 -2.95
C GLU A 108 -20.65 -4.44 -2.04
N ASN A 109 -21.62 -5.36 -1.97
CA ASN A 109 -22.75 -5.24 -1.04
C ASN A 109 -22.32 -5.21 0.44
N ALA A 110 -21.28 -5.97 0.80
CA ALA A 110 -20.71 -5.94 2.14
C ALA A 110 -20.09 -4.57 2.44
N LEU A 111 -19.31 -4.01 1.52
CA LEU A 111 -18.72 -2.67 1.68
C LEU A 111 -19.79 -1.60 1.86
N THR A 112 -20.83 -1.59 1.02
CA THR A 112 -21.96 -0.65 1.14
C THR A 112 -22.64 -0.75 2.50
N LYS A 113 -22.95 -1.97 2.95
CA LYS A 113 -23.55 -2.19 4.28
C LYS A 113 -22.62 -1.77 5.41
N PHE A 114 -21.35 -2.11 5.33
CA PHE A 114 -20.34 -1.73 6.32
C PHE A 114 -20.25 -0.22 6.45
N ILE A 115 -20.07 0.50 5.33
CA ILE A 115 -20.01 1.97 5.34
C ILE A 115 -21.30 2.55 5.91
N SER A 116 -22.47 2.04 5.51
CA SER A 116 -23.76 2.53 6.03
C SER A 116 -23.94 2.32 7.54
N LYS A 117 -23.25 1.33 8.13
CA LYS A 117 -23.29 1.07 9.57
C LYS A 117 -22.28 1.92 10.33
N THR A 118 -21.10 2.17 9.75
CA THR A 118 -20.05 2.98 10.38
C THR A 118 -20.25 4.49 10.19
N SER A 119 -20.94 4.91 9.13
CA SER A 119 -21.24 6.33 8.84
C SER A 119 -22.35 6.93 9.70
N ARG A 120 -23.15 6.10 10.39
CA ARG A 120 -24.29 6.57 11.19
C ARG A 120 -23.90 7.47 12.37
N SER A 121 -22.65 7.41 12.81
CA SER A 121 -22.13 8.21 13.92
C SER A 121 -21.17 9.31 13.49
N GLU A 122 -20.63 9.25 12.27
CA GLU A 122 -19.60 10.19 11.80
C GLU A 122 -19.85 10.60 10.34
N ASP A 123 -19.97 11.90 10.10
CA ASP A 123 -20.07 12.50 8.75
C ASP A 123 -18.72 12.45 8.02
N PHE A 124 -18.22 11.27 7.65
CA PHE A 124 -17.04 11.17 6.78
C PHE A 124 -17.42 11.28 5.30
N SER A 125 -16.54 11.89 4.51
CA SER A 125 -16.70 12.03 3.06
C SER A 125 -16.01 10.89 2.31
N VAL A 126 -14.95 10.34 2.89
CA VAL A 126 -14.10 9.30 2.31
C VAL A 126 -13.75 8.25 3.34
N VAL A 127 -13.74 6.99 2.91
CA VAL A 127 -13.27 5.85 3.71
C VAL A 127 -12.04 5.23 3.04
N ILE A 128 -11.00 5.05 3.85
CA ILE A 128 -9.72 4.46 3.45
C ILE A 128 -9.67 3.03 3.97
N PHE A 129 -9.50 2.10 3.04
CA PHE A 129 -9.28 0.67 3.29
C PHE A 129 -7.82 0.34 2.99
N PRO A 130 -6.92 0.44 3.99
CA PRO A 130 -5.54 0.04 3.83
C PRO A 130 -5.38 -1.48 3.91
N ALA A 131 -4.47 -2.02 3.11
CA ALA A 131 -4.12 -3.43 3.12
C ALA A 131 -2.60 -3.63 2.97
N LEU A 132 -2.06 -4.62 3.68
CA LEU A 132 -0.70 -5.12 3.44
C LEU A 132 -0.76 -6.27 2.45
N ILE A 133 -0.10 -6.09 1.31
CA ILE A 133 -0.08 -7.09 0.24
C ILE A 133 1.35 -7.45 -0.15
N ILE A 134 1.56 -8.71 -0.52
CA ILE A 134 2.83 -9.16 -1.07
C ILE A 134 2.82 -8.94 -2.58
N LYS A 135 3.85 -8.27 -3.09
CA LYS A 135 4.09 -8.10 -4.53
C LYS A 135 5.48 -8.57 -4.92
N LYS A 136 5.65 -8.87 -6.20
CA LYS A 136 6.95 -9.21 -6.78
C LYS A 136 7.83 -7.97 -6.82
N ALA A 137 9.00 -8.06 -6.18
CA ALA A 137 10.03 -7.04 -6.20
C ALA A 137 11.20 -7.48 -7.08
N LYS A 138 11.47 -6.72 -8.14
CA LYS A 138 12.50 -7.02 -9.12
C LYS A 138 13.87 -6.81 -8.51
N THR A 139 14.70 -7.85 -8.46
CA THR A 139 16.06 -7.76 -7.95
C THR A 139 17.04 -7.35 -9.04
N SER A 140 17.97 -6.48 -8.68
CA SER A 140 19.10 -6.08 -9.52
C SER A 140 20.29 -5.79 -8.61
N GLY A 141 21.32 -6.63 -8.70
CA GLY A 141 22.49 -6.55 -7.83
C GLY A 141 22.14 -6.90 -6.39
N GLY A 142 22.40 -6.00 -5.44
CA GLY A 142 22.12 -6.20 -4.00
C GLY A 142 20.79 -5.59 -3.52
N SER A 143 19.89 -5.19 -4.42
CA SER A 143 18.65 -4.49 -4.07
C SER A 143 17.46 -5.01 -4.86
N ALA A 144 16.27 -4.79 -4.32
CA ALA A 144 15.00 -5.03 -4.97
C ALA A 144 14.23 -3.71 -5.14
N ARG A 145 13.44 -3.61 -6.22
CA ARG A 145 12.58 -2.47 -6.52
C ARG A 145 11.14 -2.92 -6.79
N TRP A 146 10.18 -2.17 -6.25
CA TRP A 146 8.74 -2.35 -6.45
C TRP A 146 8.01 -1.12 -5.93
N ASP A 147 6.80 -0.84 -6.43
CA ASP A 147 5.90 0.22 -5.93
C ASP A 147 6.59 1.51 -5.47
N GLY A 148 7.48 2.04 -6.33
CA GLY A 148 8.20 3.29 -6.12
C GLY A 148 9.42 3.23 -5.18
N VAL A 149 9.68 2.12 -4.48
CA VAL A 149 10.80 2.01 -3.53
C VAL A 149 11.95 1.14 -4.00
N LYS A 150 13.10 1.31 -3.33
CA LYS A 150 14.27 0.44 -3.44
C LYS A 150 14.71 0.01 -2.04
N ARG A 151 14.90 -1.29 -1.83
CA ARG A 151 15.41 -1.84 -0.56
C ARG A 151 16.56 -2.81 -0.81
N ARG A 152 17.52 -2.84 0.13
CA ARG A 152 18.61 -3.81 0.10
C ARG A 152 18.07 -5.20 0.41
N VAL A 153 18.43 -6.19 -0.41
CA VAL A 153 18.13 -7.60 -0.11
C VAL A 153 19.08 -8.05 0.99
N LEU A 154 18.53 -8.54 2.09
CA LEU A 154 19.29 -9.07 3.21
C LEU A 154 19.26 -10.59 3.17
N THR A 155 20.40 -11.19 3.48
CA THR A 155 20.65 -12.62 3.33
C THR A 155 21.19 -13.18 4.63
N LYS A 156 20.86 -14.43 4.93
CA LYS A 156 21.50 -15.20 6.01
C LYS A 156 22.35 -16.32 5.40
N GLY A 157 23.50 -16.58 6.02
CA GLY A 157 24.49 -17.55 5.54
C GLY A 157 25.77 -16.92 4.97
N VAL A 158 26.70 -17.77 4.50
CA VAL A 158 27.99 -17.33 3.93
C VAL A 158 27.75 -16.77 2.54
N LEU A 159 27.86 -15.44 2.38
CA LEU A 159 27.92 -14.83 1.06
C LEU A 159 29.29 -15.07 0.43
N LEU A 160 29.32 -15.64 -0.77
CA LEU A 160 30.48 -15.48 -1.64
C LEU A 160 30.61 -13.99 -1.99
N LYS A 161 31.79 -13.42 -1.80
CA LYS A 161 32.08 -12.04 -2.22
C LYS A 161 31.74 -11.87 -3.70
N GLY A 162 30.83 -10.95 -4.02
CA GLY A 162 30.39 -10.66 -5.39
C GLY A 162 29.07 -11.31 -5.83
N ALA A 163 28.36 -12.02 -4.95
CA ALA A 163 27.03 -12.56 -5.28
C ALA A 163 26.03 -11.43 -5.60
N SER A 164 25.51 -11.42 -6.82
CA SER A 164 24.43 -10.54 -7.27
C SER A 164 23.12 -11.31 -7.37
N PHE A 165 22.03 -10.71 -6.89
CA PHE A 165 20.69 -11.25 -7.06
C PHE A 165 20.09 -10.73 -8.38
N SER A 166 19.65 -11.67 -9.22
CA SER A 166 18.82 -11.39 -10.39
C SER A 166 17.56 -12.26 -10.30
N GLY A 167 16.39 -11.67 -10.53
CA GLY A 167 15.11 -12.36 -10.40
C GLY A 167 14.08 -11.51 -9.67
N ASN A 168 13.24 -12.16 -8.87
CA ASN A 168 12.22 -11.49 -8.05
C ASN A 168 12.27 -12.03 -6.62
N VAL A 169 12.09 -11.13 -5.66
CA VAL A 169 11.81 -11.45 -4.25
C VAL A 169 10.43 -10.94 -3.89
N GLU A 170 9.97 -11.22 -2.68
CA GLU A 170 8.70 -10.68 -2.17
C GLU A 170 8.95 -9.33 -1.50
N GLY A 171 8.20 -8.33 -1.92
CA GLY A 171 8.09 -7.02 -1.28
C GLY A 171 6.73 -6.86 -0.64
N LEU A 172 6.70 -6.27 0.55
CA LEU A 172 5.48 -5.88 1.23
C LEU A 172 5.12 -4.46 0.79
N SER A 173 3.88 -4.27 0.36
CA SER A 173 3.34 -2.98 -0.06
C SER A 173 2.12 -2.61 0.74
N LEU A 174 1.95 -1.32 0.96
CA LEU A 174 0.69 -0.73 1.37
C LEU A 174 -0.16 -0.52 0.13
N GLN A 175 -1.30 -1.21 0.07
CA GLN A 175 -2.40 -0.86 -0.83
C GLN A 175 -3.35 0.08 -0.08
N VAL A 176 -3.80 1.13 -0.75
CA VAL A 176 -4.78 2.08 -0.22
C VAL A 176 -5.97 2.11 -1.16
N MET A 177 -7.08 1.49 -0.77
CA MET A 177 -8.35 1.60 -1.50
C MET A 177 -9.18 2.73 -0.90
N VAL A 178 -9.71 3.59 -1.76
CA VAL A 178 -10.47 4.78 -1.39
C VAL A 178 -11.90 4.64 -1.88
N LEU A 179 -12.87 4.77 -0.97
CA LEU A 179 -14.30 4.78 -1.26
C LEU A 179 -14.91 6.11 -0.81
N ASP A 180 -15.96 6.57 -1.50
CA ASP A 180 -16.80 7.66 -0.98
C ASP A 180 -17.78 7.16 0.10
N SER A 181 -18.52 8.08 0.72
CA SER A 181 -19.54 7.77 1.75
C SER A 181 -20.69 6.88 1.25
N SER A 182 -20.83 6.71 -0.07
CA SER A 182 -21.82 5.84 -0.72
C SER A 182 -21.21 4.51 -1.16
N ALA A 183 -20.00 4.20 -0.70
CA ALA A 183 -19.22 3.01 -1.07
C ALA A 183 -18.83 2.91 -2.55
N ASN A 184 -18.89 4.02 -3.31
CA ASN A 184 -18.35 4.01 -4.65
C ASN A 184 -16.82 4.04 -4.61
N TRP A 185 -16.19 3.17 -5.39
CA TRP A 185 -14.75 3.16 -5.54
C TRP A 185 -14.25 4.44 -6.23
N LEU A 186 -13.25 5.08 -5.62
CA LEU A 186 -12.60 6.28 -6.14
C LEU A 186 -11.21 5.98 -6.69
N SER A 187 -10.41 5.21 -5.95
CA SER A 187 -9.06 4.85 -6.37
C SER A 187 -8.51 3.65 -5.60
N THR A 188 -7.45 3.06 -6.15
CA THR A 188 -6.56 2.13 -5.45
C THR A 188 -5.12 2.53 -5.77
N THR A 189 -4.33 2.83 -4.75
CA THR A 189 -2.93 3.20 -4.90
C THR A 189 -2.00 2.27 -4.11
N TYR A 190 -0.71 2.31 -4.42
CA TYR A 190 0.29 1.44 -3.80
C TYR A 190 1.57 2.19 -3.45
N GLY A 191 2.21 1.77 -2.37
CA GLY A 191 3.56 2.19 -2.01
C GLY A 191 4.30 1.07 -1.29
N GLY A 192 5.52 0.79 -1.72
CA GLY A 192 6.32 -0.28 -1.13
C GLY A 192 6.82 0.08 0.26
N LEU A 193 6.77 -0.86 1.20
CA LEU A 193 7.22 -0.65 2.58
C LEU A 193 8.59 -1.31 2.80
N VAL A 194 8.62 -2.64 2.82
CA VAL A 194 9.77 -3.44 3.27
C VAL A 194 9.87 -4.78 2.53
N LEU A 195 11.06 -5.39 2.55
CA LEU A 195 11.22 -6.79 2.17
C LEU A 195 11.00 -7.68 3.40
N PRO A 196 9.91 -8.47 3.48
CA PRO A 196 9.57 -9.20 4.70
C PRO A 196 10.52 -10.34 5.05
N TYR A 197 11.30 -10.84 4.09
CA TYR A 197 12.14 -12.02 4.30
C TYR A 197 13.64 -11.73 4.23
N TYR A 198 14.42 -12.52 4.97
CA TYR A 198 15.82 -12.82 4.66
C TYR A 198 15.87 -13.94 3.61
N GLU A 199 16.73 -13.78 2.62
CA GLU A 199 17.06 -14.84 1.67
C GLU A 199 18.14 -15.76 2.28
N LYS A 200 17.84 -17.04 2.52
CA LYS A 200 18.84 -18.01 3.01
C LYS A 200 19.62 -18.60 1.85
N LEU A 201 20.94 -18.62 1.98
CA LEU A 201 21.86 -19.14 0.96
C LEU A 201 22.36 -20.56 1.27
N ASP A 202 21.76 -21.22 2.26
CA ASP A 202 22.21 -22.48 2.85
C ASP A 202 22.10 -23.66 1.86
N ASN A 203 21.22 -23.54 0.86
CA ASN A 203 21.04 -24.54 -0.19
C ASN A 203 20.84 -23.84 -1.55
N LEU A 204 21.90 -23.73 -2.36
CA LEU A 204 21.90 -23.04 -3.66
C LEU A 204 20.86 -23.59 -4.66
N ARG A 205 20.29 -24.78 -4.41
CA ARG A 205 19.25 -25.41 -5.24
C ARG A 205 17.82 -25.04 -4.84
N VAL A 206 17.59 -24.71 -3.57
CA VAL A 206 16.27 -24.31 -3.07
C VAL A 206 16.47 -23.14 -2.11
N PRO A 207 16.35 -21.89 -2.60
CA PRO A 207 16.32 -20.73 -1.74
C PRO A 207 15.21 -20.91 -0.71
N SER A 208 15.55 -20.78 0.57
CA SER A 208 14.56 -20.73 1.64
C SER A 208 14.51 -19.32 2.22
N LYS A 209 13.35 -18.95 2.74
CA LYS A 209 13.09 -17.60 3.27
C LYS A 209 12.92 -17.66 4.76
N GLU A 210 13.33 -16.60 5.45
CA GLU A 210 13.05 -16.41 6.87
C GLU A 210 12.34 -15.09 7.10
N LEU A 211 11.19 -15.11 7.77
CA LEU A 211 10.48 -13.89 8.13
C LEU A 211 11.35 -13.02 9.06
N LYS A 212 11.48 -11.74 8.73
CA LYS A 212 12.11 -10.75 9.60
C LYS A 212 11.17 -10.42 10.75
N GLN A 213 11.74 -10.35 11.94
CA GLN A 213 11.08 -9.75 13.10
C GLN A 213 11.10 -8.21 12.95
N ASN A 214 10.14 -7.51 13.56
CA ASN A 214 10.09 -6.04 13.57
C ASN A 214 10.10 -5.41 12.17
N LEU A 215 9.22 -5.89 11.28
CA LEU A 215 9.11 -5.46 9.88
C LEU A 215 9.01 -3.93 9.73
N PHE A 216 8.34 -3.27 10.66
CA PHE A 216 8.10 -1.82 10.66
C PHE A 216 8.96 -1.08 11.69
N SER A 217 10.16 -1.58 11.98
CA SER A 217 11.11 -0.89 12.88
C SER A 217 11.77 0.36 12.30
N ASN A 218 11.71 0.56 10.97
CA ASN A 218 12.32 1.69 10.30
C ASN A 218 11.26 2.68 9.80
N ASP A 219 11.05 3.76 10.56
CA ASP A 219 10.04 4.77 10.26
C ASP A 219 10.30 5.50 8.92
N LEU A 220 11.55 5.60 8.46
CA LEU A 220 11.84 6.19 7.14
C LEU A 220 11.27 5.33 6.01
N HIS A 221 11.35 4.00 6.13
CA HIS A 221 10.78 3.10 5.13
C HIS A 221 9.25 3.13 5.12
N ILE A 222 8.64 3.26 6.30
CA ILE A 222 7.19 3.39 6.43
C ILE A 222 6.73 4.70 5.80
N ASN A 223 7.32 5.82 6.21
CA ASN A 223 6.93 7.14 5.74
C ASN A 223 7.12 7.27 4.23
N GLU A 224 8.23 6.80 3.67
CA GLU A 224 8.44 6.80 2.20
C GLU A 224 7.35 5.99 1.47
N GLY A 225 7.03 4.78 1.95
CA GLY A 225 6.01 3.95 1.32
C GLY A 225 4.60 4.54 1.44
N VAL A 226 4.27 5.12 2.59
CA VAL A 226 3.01 5.85 2.81
C VAL A 226 2.95 7.07 1.90
N ASP A 227 4.02 7.83 1.77
CA ASP A 227 4.09 9.01 0.89
C ASP A 227 3.85 8.62 -0.57
N ILE A 228 4.48 7.55 -1.03
CA ILE A 228 4.27 7.03 -2.39
C ILE A 228 2.83 6.58 -2.61
N ALA A 229 2.23 5.88 -1.63
CA ALA A 229 0.85 5.42 -1.72
C ALA A 229 -0.16 6.56 -1.71
N LEU A 230 0.08 7.61 -0.92
CA LEU A 230 -0.89 8.69 -0.69
C LEU A 230 -0.71 9.90 -1.61
N SER A 231 0.51 10.18 -2.08
CA SER A 231 0.78 11.34 -2.95
C SER A 231 -0.18 11.45 -4.15
N PRO A 232 -0.54 10.36 -4.86
CA PRO A 232 -1.48 10.44 -5.97
C PRO A 232 -2.93 10.72 -5.57
N LEU A 233 -3.26 10.61 -4.27
CA LEU A 233 -4.61 10.85 -3.77
C LEU A 233 -4.89 12.32 -3.51
N PHE A 234 -3.86 13.18 -3.46
CA PHE A 234 -3.99 14.59 -3.09
C PHE A 234 -3.97 15.53 -4.30
N SER A 235 -4.02 14.99 -5.51
CA SER A 235 -3.96 15.78 -6.75
C SER A 235 -4.82 15.17 -7.86
N PRO A 236 -5.29 15.98 -8.83
CA PRO A 236 -5.99 15.46 -10.00
C PRO A 236 -5.11 14.51 -10.81
N VAL A 237 -5.73 13.48 -11.35
CA VAL A 237 -5.07 12.52 -12.25
C VAL A 237 -5.45 12.87 -13.68
N ASN A 238 -4.45 13.15 -14.51
CA ASN A 238 -4.65 13.32 -15.94
C ASN A 238 -4.83 11.94 -16.59
N PHE A 239 -6.03 11.67 -17.09
CA PHE A 239 -6.27 10.51 -17.95
C PHE A 239 -5.80 10.85 -19.37
N PRO A 240 -5.04 9.96 -20.04
CA PRO A 240 -4.71 10.11 -21.45
C PRO A 240 -5.95 10.02 -22.35
#